data_AF-A0A418TDZ9-F1
#
_entry.id   AF-A0A418TDZ9-F1
#
_cell.length_a   1.000
_cell.length_b   1.000
_cell.length_c   1.000
_cell.angle_alpha   90.00
_cell.angle_beta   90.00
_cell.angle_gamma   90.00
#
_symmetry.space_group_name_H-M   'P 1'
#
loop_
_entity.id
_entity.type
_entity.pdbx_description
1 polymer ?
#
loop_
_entity_poly.entity_id
_entity_poly.type
_entity_poly.pdbx_seq_one_letter_code
_entity_poly.pdbx_strand_id
1 'polypeptide(L)'
;MIYEAKWWTRGDRPDLSGSWGAWKVIGPCGDGPGTGGDTVAPSAPSGLASTGATSSTISLSWNASTDNVGVTGYTVYYGTASVNVAGTTATISGLSSNTSYTFTVKARDAAGNLSAVSNALQASTTEGASGPTTWVTQKSYVAGDIVTYSGKTYVCLQPHTSLAGWEPANVPALWRLQ
;
A
#
# COMPACT_ATOMS: atom_id res chain seq x y z
N MET A 1 -36.53 25.67 13.95
CA MET A 1 -36.94 24.31 14.36
C MET A 1 -38.20 23.94 13.58
N ILE A 2 -38.38 22.67 13.26
CA ILE A 2 -39.59 22.14 12.62
C ILE A 2 -40.54 21.68 13.73
N TYR A 3 -41.82 21.98 13.57
CA TYR A 3 -42.86 21.68 14.54
C TYR A 3 -44.02 20.98 13.84
N GLU A 4 -44.57 19.94 14.47
CA GLU A 4 -45.80 19.29 14.04
C GLU A 4 -46.96 19.79 14.90
N ALA A 5 -48.01 20.32 14.26
CA ALA A 5 -49.21 20.78 14.96
C ALA A 5 -50.12 19.61 15.29
N LYS A 6 -50.49 19.45 16.57
CA LYS A 6 -51.54 18.48 16.95
C LYS A 6 -52.95 19.05 16.75
N TRP A 7 -53.09 20.38 16.85
CA TRP A 7 -54.25 21.23 16.53
C TRP A 7 -53.80 22.70 16.58
N TRP A 8 -54.40 23.62 15.81
CA TRP A 8 -53.97 25.04 15.80
C TRP A 8 -55.14 26.03 15.62
N THR A 9 -55.01 27.20 16.24
CA THR A 9 -55.89 28.37 16.07
C THR A 9 -55.08 29.59 15.59
N ARG A 10 -55.72 30.55 14.91
CA ARG A 10 -55.05 31.72 14.34
C ARG A 10 -54.43 32.59 15.44
N GLY A 11 -53.10 32.55 15.59
CA GLY A 11 -52.35 33.25 16.65
C GLY A 11 -51.28 32.37 17.34
N ASP A 12 -51.41 31.05 17.17
CA ASP A 12 -50.49 29.97 17.55
C ASP A 12 -49.00 30.22 17.25
N ARG A 13 -48.13 30.47 18.24
CA ARG A 13 -46.66 30.54 18.06
C ARG A 13 -45.97 29.22 18.50
N PRO A 14 -45.30 28.48 17.59
CA PRO A 14 -44.70 27.15 17.89
C PRO A 14 -43.56 27.16 18.90
N ASP A 15 -42.90 28.30 19.06
CA ASP A 15 -41.77 28.54 19.95
C ASP A 15 -42.16 28.72 21.43
N LEU A 16 -43.45 28.91 21.73
CA LEU A 16 -43.96 29.16 23.09
C LEU A 16 -44.73 27.97 23.70
N SER A 17 -44.94 26.89 22.95
CA SER A 17 -45.55 25.68 23.48
C SER A 17 -44.53 24.85 24.25
N GLY A 18 -44.64 24.83 25.58
CA GLY A 18 -43.91 23.86 26.41
C GLY A 18 -44.30 22.40 26.11
N SER A 19 -43.74 21.44 26.84
CA SER A 19 -43.85 19.98 26.60
C SER A 19 -45.30 19.43 26.48
N TRP A 20 -46.31 20.19 26.91
CA TRP A 20 -47.73 19.84 26.86
C TRP A 20 -48.58 20.75 25.93
N GLY A 21 -47.95 21.61 25.14
CA GLY A 21 -48.63 22.55 24.24
C GLY A 21 -48.96 21.98 22.84
N ALA A 22 -49.57 22.84 22.01
CA ALA A 22 -50.15 22.47 20.71
C ALA A 22 -49.14 22.01 19.64
N TRP A 23 -47.83 22.25 19.85
CA TRP A 23 -46.77 21.96 18.89
C TRP A 23 -45.75 20.99 19.48
N LYS A 24 -45.42 19.93 18.73
CA LYS A 24 -44.33 19.01 19.06
C LYS A 24 -43.09 19.40 18.26
N VAL A 25 -41.97 19.60 18.95
CA VAL A 25 -40.66 19.78 18.30
C VAL A 25 -40.29 18.47 17.58
N ILE A 26 -40.07 18.55 16.27
CA ILE A 26 -39.65 17.41 15.44
C ILE A 26 -38.18 17.53 14.97
N GLY A 27 -37.53 18.67 15.20
CA GLY A 27 -36.08 18.84 15.00
C GLY A 27 -35.66 20.29 14.71
N PRO A 28 -34.36 20.59 14.59
CA PRO A 28 -33.90 21.88 14.09
C PRO A 28 -34.33 22.09 12.63
N CYS A 29 -34.47 23.36 12.19
CA CYS A 29 -34.76 23.66 10.79
C CYS A 29 -33.42 23.78 10.05
N GLY A 30 -33.18 22.88 9.11
CA GLY A 30 -31.91 22.76 8.41
C GLY A 30 -31.43 21.32 8.47
N ASP A 31 -32.01 20.53 7.56
CA ASP A 31 -31.50 19.30 6.96
C ASP A 31 -32.69 18.40 6.66
N GLY A 32 -32.98 18.21 5.37
CA GLY A 32 -33.92 17.20 4.92
C GLY A 32 -33.47 15.79 5.37
N PRO A 33 -34.24 14.73 5.08
CA PRO A 33 -33.79 13.39 5.40
C PRO A 33 -32.61 13.05 4.46
N GLY A 34 -31.36 13.32 4.86
CA GLY A 34 -30.23 13.04 3.96
C GLY A 34 -28.83 13.59 4.28
N THR A 35 -28.44 13.87 5.52
CA THR A 35 -27.04 14.27 5.85
C THR A 35 -26.46 13.54 7.07
N GLY A 36 -26.97 12.37 7.41
CA GLY A 36 -26.21 11.42 8.23
C GLY A 36 -25.05 10.87 7.39
N GLY A 37 -23.88 11.49 7.49
CA GLY A 37 -22.66 10.95 6.90
C GLY A 37 -22.44 9.51 7.37
N ASP A 38 -21.86 8.67 6.51
CA ASP A 38 -21.61 7.28 6.87
C ASP A 38 -20.65 7.21 8.07
N THR A 39 -21.10 6.54 9.14
CA THR A 39 -20.32 6.37 10.37
C THR A 39 -19.85 4.93 10.56
N VAL A 40 -20.20 4.03 9.65
CA VAL A 40 -19.83 2.62 9.75
C VAL A 40 -18.51 2.45 9.00
N ALA A 41 -17.54 1.82 9.67
CA ALA A 41 -16.27 1.52 9.06
C ALA A 41 -16.36 0.27 8.17
N PRO A 42 -15.62 0.22 7.04
CA PRO A 42 -15.55 -0.97 6.22
C PRO A 42 -15.02 -2.20 6.97
N SER A 43 -15.34 -3.39 6.47
CA SER A 43 -14.75 -4.64 6.96
C SER A 43 -13.24 -4.68 6.70
N ALA A 44 -12.51 -5.41 7.55
CA ALA A 44 -11.06 -5.57 7.38
C ALA A 44 -10.74 -6.34 6.08
N PRO A 45 -9.77 -5.89 5.27
CA PRO A 45 -9.28 -6.67 4.14
C PRO A 45 -8.75 -8.03 4.61
N SER A 46 -9.01 -9.08 3.84
CA SER A 46 -8.57 -10.45 4.17
C SER A 46 -7.69 -11.02 3.06
N GLY A 47 -6.93 -12.09 3.37
CA GLY A 47 -6.13 -12.79 2.37
C GLY A 47 -4.99 -11.96 1.77
N LEU A 48 -4.39 -11.06 2.56
CA LEU A 48 -3.22 -10.30 2.11
C LEU A 48 -2.07 -11.27 1.83
N ALA A 49 -1.60 -11.27 0.58
CA ALA A 49 -0.54 -12.14 0.09
C ALA A 49 0.42 -11.37 -0.85
N SER A 50 1.66 -11.84 -0.93
CA SER A 50 2.64 -11.38 -1.91
C SER A 50 2.46 -12.17 -3.21
N THR A 51 2.41 -11.47 -4.33
CA THR A 51 2.27 -12.05 -5.68
C THR A 51 3.58 -12.01 -6.47
N GLY A 52 4.59 -11.31 -5.96
CA GLY A 52 5.92 -11.27 -6.55
C GLY A 52 6.84 -10.31 -5.82
N ALA A 53 8.15 -10.55 -5.92
CA ALA A 53 9.18 -9.71 -5.35
C ALA A 53 10.34 -9.55 -6.33
N THR A 54 10.94 -8.36 -6.34
CA THR A 54 12.22 -8.07 -7.00
C THR A 54 13.19 -7.54 -5.94
N SER A 55 14.36 -7.08 -6.37
CA SER A 55 15.32 -6.45 -5.48
C SER A 55 14.88 -5.12 -4.92
N SER A 56 13.85 -4.49 -5.49
CA SER A 56 13.39 -3.16 -5.08
C SER A 56 11.88 -2.99 -5.06
N THR A 57 11.13 -4.06 -5.35
CA THR A 57 9.68 -4.03 -5.38
C THR A 57 9.06 -5.27 -4.75
N ILE A 58 7.87 -5.11 -4.16
CA ILE A 58 7.01 -6.21 -3.70
C ILE A 58 5.60 -5.94 -4.21
N SER A 59 5.01 -6.93 -4.88
CA SER A 59 3.63 -6.90 -5.37
C SER A 59 2.73 -7.67 -4.43
N LEU A 60 1.55 -7.11 -4.16
CA LEU A 60 0.61 -7.56 -3.14
C LEU A 60 -0.79 -7.67 -3.72
N SER A 61 -1.57 -8.60 -3.20
CA SER A 61 -3.01 -8.75 -3.45
C SER A 61 -3.77 -9.11 -2.18
N TRP A 62 -5.03 -8.70 -2.09
CA TRP A 62 -5.94 -9.07 -1.01
C TRP A 62 -7.38 -9.19 -1.51
N ASN A 63 -8.27 -9.70 -0.66
CA ASN A 63 -9.70 -9.76 -0.92
C ASN A 63 -10.37 -8.41 -0.60
N ALA A 64 -11.36 -8.03 -1.39
CA ALA A 64 -12.10 -6.80 -1.20
C ALA A 64 -12.85 -6.77 0.13
N SER A 65 -12.77 -5.63 0.81
CA SER A 65 -13.63 -5.27 1.94
C SER A 65 -15.05 -4.90 1.47
N THR A 66 -15.99 -4.95 2.41
CA THR A 66 -17.40 -4.62 2.23
C THR A 66 -17.81 -3.53 3.21
N ASP A 67 -18.76 -2.71 2.80
CA ASP A 67 -19.28 -1.59 3.58
C ASP A 67 -20.74 -1.29 3.17
N ASN A 68 -21.51 -0.58 4.00
CA ASN A 68 -22.92 -0.23 3.72
C ASN A 68 -23.08 0.85 2.64
N VAL A 69 -22.11 1.75 2.48
CA VAL A 69 -22.11 2.76 1.39
C VAL A 69 -21.07 2.41 0.33
N GLY A 70 -19.92 1.92 0.76
CA GLY A 70 -18.93 1.34 -0.15
C GLY A 70 -17.49 1.76 0.16
N VAL A 71 -16.57 0.93 -0.33
CA VAL A 71 -15.13 1.11 -0.15
C VAL A 71 -14.57 1.94 -1.29
N THR A 72 -13.89 3.05 -0.98
CA THR A 72 -13.27 3.95 -1.98
C THR A 72 -11.78 3.66 -2.19
N GLY A 73 -11.20 2.80 -1.35
CA GLY A 73 -9.91 2.19 -1.61
C GLY A 73 -9.24 1.64 -0.36
N TYR A 74 -7.93 1.52 -0.42
CA TYR A 74 -7.12 0.87 0.62
C TYR A 74 -5.83 1.65 0.90
N THR A 75 -5.40 1.60 2.15
CA THR A 75 -4.11 2.10 2.61
C THR A 75 -3.23 0.89 2.93
N VAL A 76 -2.12 0.74 2.20
CA VAL A 76 -1.13 -0.31 2.43
C VAL A 76 -0.01 0.28 3.26
N TYR A 77 0.26 -0.31 4.42
CA TYR A 77 1.36 0.06 5.30
C TYR A 77 2.51 -0.91 5.10
N TYR A 78 3.74 -0.40 5.04
CA TYR A 78 4.96 -1.17 4.92
C TYR A 78 6.03 -0.58 5.85
N GLY A 79 6.22 -1.24 7.00
CA GLY A 79 7.00 -0.66 8.10
C GLY A 79 6.35 0.63 8.62
N THR A 80 7.07 1.76 8.55
CA THR A 80 6.59 3.09 8.99
C THR A 80 5.96 3.91 7.87
N ALA A 81 6.03 3.45 6.62
CA ALA A 81 5.51 4.14 5.45
C ALA A 81 4.15 3.55 5.01
N SER A 82 3.44 4.29 4.16
CA SER A 82 2.18 3.84 3.60
C SER A 82 1.91 4.39 2.20
N VAL A 83 1.07 3.69 1.44
CA VAL A 83 0.60 4.12 0.12
C VAL A 83 -0.91 3.88 0.00
N ASN A 84 -1.60 4.79 -0.68
CA ASN A 84 -3.02 4.67 -0.98
C ASN A 84 -3.22 4.09 -2.37
N VAL A 85 -4.09 3.10 -2.47
CA VAL A 85 -4.55 2.51 -3.74
C VAL A 85 -6.07 2.47 -3.79
N ALA A 86 -6.64 2.36 -4.99
CA ALA A 86 -8.08 2.24 -5.19
C ALA A 86 -8.53 0.77 -5.33
N GLY A 87 -7.69 -0.10 -5.88
CA GLY A 87 -7.97 -1.52 -6.08
C GLY A 87 -7.47 -2.42 -4.95
N THR A 88 -7.61 -3.73 -5.16
CA THR A 88 -7.20 -4.77 -4.20
C THR A 88 -5.79 -5.31 -4.44
N THR A 89 -4.99 -4.55 -5.17
CA THR A 89 -3.60 -4.88 -5.50
C THR A 89 -2.72 -3.64 -5.33
N ALA A 90 -1.47 -3.85 -4.94
CA ALA A 90 -0.46 -2.79 -4.88
C ALA A 90 0.92 -3.33 -5.24
N THR A 91 1.74 -2.48 -5.86
CA THR A 91 3.18 -2.73 -5.99
C THR A 91 3.91 -1.64 -5.22
N ILE A 92 4.65 -2.06 -4.19
CA ILE A 92 5.49 -1.18 -3.39
C ILE A 92 6.86 -1.14 -4.06
N SER A 93 7.37 0.05 -4.34
CA SER A 93 8.67 0.26 -5.02
C SER A 93 9.62 1.07 -4.14
N GLY A 94 10.89 1.12 -4.53
CA GLY A 94 11.92 1.85 -3.77
C GLY A 94 12.34 1.15 -2.49
N LEU A 95 12.14 -0.17 -2.42
CA LEU A 95 12.56 -0.99 -1.30
C LEU A 95 14.06 -1.30 -1.42
N SER A 96 14.74 -1.40 -0.28
CA SER A 96 16.10 -1.95 -0.22
C SER A 96 16.10 -3.44 -0.58
N SER A 97 17.13 -3.89 -1.28
CA SER A 97 17.33 -5.30 -1.65
C SER A 97 17.67 -6.18 -0.46
N ASN A 98 17.39 -7.48 -0.57
CA ASN A 98 17.62 -8.48 0.49
C ASN A 98 17.11 -8.03 1.87
N THR A 99 15.95 -7.36 1.90
CA THR A 99 15.39 -6.76 3.11
C THR A 99 13.97 -7.29 3.33
N SER A 100 13.68 -7.68 4.56
CA SER A 100 12.35 -8.14 4.98
C SER A 100 11.47 -6.95 5.39
N TYR A 101 10.25 -6.91 4.86
CA TYR A 101 9.25 -5.88 5.15
C TYR A 101 7.97 -6.53 5.68
N THR A 102 7.31 -5.83 6.60
CA THR A 102 5.99 -6.22 7.12
C THR A 102 4.93 -5.34 6.48
N PHE A 103 3.95 -5.98 5.82
CA PHE A 103 2.85 -5.35 5.13
C PHE A 103 1.53 -5.57 5.87
N THR A 104 0.71 -4.53 5.91
CA THR A 104 -0.68 -4.59 6.37
C THR A 104 -1.55 -3.66 5.54
N VAL A 105 -2.86 -3.92 5.48
CA VAL A 105 -3.81 -3.13 4.68
C VAL A 105 -5.01 -2.73 5.52
N LYS A 106 -5.50 -1.50 5.32
CA LYS A 106 -6.81 -1.03 5.80
C LYS A 106 -7.65 -0.54 4.64
N ALA A 107 -8.95 -0.79 4.68
CA ALA A 107 -9.92 -0.21 3.76
C ALA A 107 -10.34 1.19 4.22
N ARG A 108 -10.70 2.05 3.27
CA ARG A 108 -11.28 3.39 3.48
C ARG A 108 -12.57 3.54 2.69
N ASP A 109 -13.52 4.28 3.24
CA ASP A 109 -14.76 4.66 2.55
C ASP A 109 -14.73 6.12 2.06
N ALA A 110 -15.86 6.64 1.59
CA ALA A 110 -16.00 8.01 1.14
C ALA A 110 -16.16 9.02 2.29
N ALA A 111 -16.60 8.56 3.46
CA ALA A 111 -16.82 9.38 4.65
C ALA A 111 -15.54 9.56 5.49
N GLY A 112 -14.49 8.80 5.20
CA GLY A 112 -13.21 8.83 5.88
C GLY A 112 -13.05 7.78 6.98
N ASN A 113 -13.97 6.82 7.12
CA ASN A 113 -13.82 5.74 8.08
C ASN A 113 -12.77 4.73 7.59
N LEU A 114 -11.98 4.19 8.53
CA LEU A 114 -10.96 3.20 8.29
C LEU A 114 -11.31 1.87 8.94
N SER A 115 -11.10 0.78 8.21
CA SER A 115 -11.31 -0.56 8.75
C SER A 115 -10.28 -0.93 9.84
N ALA A 116 -10.56 -2.03 10.54
CA ALA A 116 -9.51 -2.79 11.22
C ALA A 116 -8.45 -3.27 10.22
N VAL A 117 -7.25 -3.58 10.74
CA VAL A 117 -6.10 -4.01 9.93
C VAL A 117 -6.29 -5.44 9.41
N SER A 118 -5.78 -5.72 8.22
CA SER A 118 -5.68 -7.07 7.65
C SER A 118 -4.75 -7.99 8.46
N ASN A 119 -4.61 -9.24 8.02
CA ASN A 119 -3.47 -10.07 8.43
C ASN A 119 -2.14 -9.37 8.12
N ALA A 120 -1.14 -9.54 8.98
CA ALA A 120 0.22 -9.09 8.71
C ALA A 120 0.90 -10.08 7.76
N LEU A 121 1.56 -9.55 6.74
CA LEU A 121 2.34 -10.32 5.78
C LEU A 121 3.81 -9.90 5.88
N GLN A 122 4.70 -10.84 6.11
CA GLN A 122 6.13 -10.61 5.97
C GLN A 122 6.59 -11.06 4.58
N ALA A 123 7.24 -10.18 3.83
CA ALA A 123 7.81 -10.49 2.52
C ALA A 123 9.16 -9.81 2.36
N SER A 124 10.10 -10.51 1.73
CA SER A 124 11.46 -10.01 1.49
C SER A 124 11.66 -9.66 0.03
N THR A 125 12.38 -8.57 -0.22
CA THR A 125 12.93 -8.29 -1.54
C THR A 125 14.01 -9.32 -1.88
N THR A 126 14.18 -9.60 -3.17
CA THR A 126 15.27 -10.48 -3.61
C THR A 126 16.61 -9.78 -3.43
N GLU A 127 17.70 -10.51 -3.59
CA GLU A 127 19.01 -9.88 -3.68
C GLU A 127 19.05 -8.90 -4.86
N GLY A 128 19.72 -7.77 -4.64
CA GLY A 128 20.01 -6.81 -5.68
C GLY A 128 21.00 -7.41 -6.66
N ALA A 129 20.90 -7.01 -7.93
CA ALA A 129 22.04 -7.18 -8.80
C ALA A 129 23.22 -6.43 -8.13
N SER A 130 24.24 -7.17 -7.72
CA SER A 130 25.47 -6.55 -7.26
C SER A 130 25.96 -5.67 -8.41
N GLY A 131 26.04 -4.35 -8.18
CA GLY A 131 26.60 -3.44 -9.18
C GLY A 131 28.02 -3.87 -9.58
N PRO A 132 28.62 -3.24 -10.60
CA PRO A 132 29.95 -3.58 -11.06
C PRO A 132 30.96 -3.55 -9.92
N THR A 133 31.40 -4.71 -9.42
CA THR A 133 32.42 -4.78 -8.38
C THR A 133 33.81 -4.68 -9.00
N THR A 134 34.79 -4.03 -8.37
CA THR A 134 36.15 -4.08 -8.92
C THR A 134 36.61 -5.53 -9.04
N TRP A 135 37.16 -5.92 -10.19
CA TRP A 135 37.67 -7.28 -10.36
C TRP A 135 38.82 -7.53 -9.36
N VAL A 136 38.70 -8.62 -8.64
CA VAL A 136 39.67 -9.13 -7.65
C VAL A 136 40.12 -10.52 -8.07
N THR A 137 41.41 -10.82 -7.90
CA THR A 137 42.02 -12.16 -8.04
C THR A 137 41.56 -13.11 -6.94
N GLN A 138 41.53 -14.42 -7.21
CA GLN A 138 41.14 -15.49 -6.27
C GLN A 138 39.70 -15.38 -5.72
N LYS A 139 38.88 -14.51 -6.31
CA LYS A 139 37.46 -14.41 -6.02
C LYS A 139 36.68 -15.34 -6.93
N SER A 140 35.70 -16.04 -6.36
CA SER A 140 34.70 -16.81 -7.11
C SER A 140 33.67 -15.86 -7.72
N TYR A 141 33.45 -16.00 -9.02
CA TYR A 141 32.43 -15.28 -9.77
C TYR A 141 31.43 -16.27 -10.37
N VAL A 142 30.15 -15.89 -10.39
CA VAL A 142 29.08 -16.64 -11.04
C VAL A 142 28.70 -15.98 -12.37
N ALA A 143 28.09 -16.75 -13.27
CA ALA A 143 27.60 -16.20 -14.53
C ALA A 143 26.56 -15.10 -14.25
N GLY A 144 26.74 -13.94 -14.89
CA GLY A 144 25.93 -12.75 -14.65
C GLY A 144 26.55 -11.73 -13.70
N ASP A 145 27.60 -12.09 -12.95
CA ASP A 145 28.33 -11.12 -12.14
C ASP A 145 28.92 -10.01 -13.00
N ILE A 146 28.80 -8.77 -12.54
CA ILE A 146 29.35 -7.60 -13.23
C ILE A 146 30.57 -7.11 -12.46
N VAL A 147 31.68 -6.92 -13.16
CA VAL A 147 32.93 -6.41 -12.60
C VAL A 147 33.49 -5.22 -13.37
N THR A 148 34.24 -4.37 -12.70
CA THR A 148 34.98 -3.26 -13.31
C THR A 148 36.48 -3.57 -13.31
N TYR A 149 37.13 -3.48 -14.46
CA TYR A 149 38.57 -3.62 -14.62
C TYR A 149 39.10 -2.56 -15.59
N SER A 150 40.11 -1.78 -15.16
CA SER A 150 40.70 -0.69 -15.96
C SER A 150 39.67 0.30 -16.52
N GLY A 151 38.65 0.66 -15.72
CA GLY A 151 37.58 1.60 -16.10
C GLY A 151 36.53 1.06 -17.06
N LYS A 152 36.59 -0.24 -17.40
CA LYS A 152 35.61 -0.93 -18.25
C LYS A 152 34.80 -1.93 -17.45
N THR A 153 33.56 -2.13 -17.83
CA THR A 153 32.62 -3.04 -17.16
C THR A 153 32.53 -4.35 -17.94
N TYR A 154 32.63 -5.48 -17.25
CA TYR A 154 32.58 -6.81 -17.84
C TYR A 154 31.54 -7.66 -17.12
N VAL A 155 30.83 -8.50 -17.87
CA VAL A 155 29.93 -9.52 -17.31
C VAL A 155 30.60 -10.89 -17.38
N CYS A 156 30.54 -11.62 -16.28
CA CYS A 156 31.00 -13.00 -16.18
C CYS A 156 30.06 -13.91 -16.98
N LEU A 157 30.61 -14.67 -17.92
CA LEU A 157 29.84 -15.58 -18.78
C LEU A 157 29.75 -17.00 -18.21
N GLN A 158 30.77 -17.43 -17.46
CA GLN A 158 30.88 -18.77 -16.92
C GLN A 158 31.33 -18.73 -15.46
N PRO A 159 30.72 -19.50 -14.55
CA PRO A 159 31.14 -19.53 -13.15
C PRO A 159 32.57 -20.05 -13.01
N HIS A 160 33.44 -19.31 -12.31
CA HIS A 160 34.84 -19.67 -12.11
C HIS A 160 35.48 -18.94 -10.91
N THR A 161 36.57 -19.47 -10.39
CA THR A 161 37.46 -18.74 -9.46
C THR A 161 38.53 -18.02 -10.28
N SER A 162 38.55 -16.69 -10.19
CA SER A 162 39.54 -15.87 -10.90
C SER A 162 40.98 -16.15 -10.44
N LEU A 163 41.92 -16.06 -11.37
CA LEU A 163 43.35 -16.21 -11.12
C LEU A 163 44.10 -15.00 -11.69
N ALA A 164 45.34 -14.79 -11.25
CA ALA A 164 46.23 -13.84 -11.90
C ALA A 164 46.45 -14.25 -13.36
N GLY A 165 46.33 -13.31 -14.31
CA GLY A 165 46.34 -13.59 -15.75
C GLY A 165 44.95 -13.90 -16.34
N TRP A 166 43.91 -14.03 -15.51
CA TRP A 166 42.52 -14.20 -15.95
C TRP A 166 41.72 -12.90 -15.82
N GLU A 167 42.39 -11.77 -16.05
CA GLU A 167 41.74 -10.46 -16.03
C GLU A 167 40.67 -10.39 -17.13
N PRO A 168 39.58 -9.64 -16.91
CA PRO A 168 38.45 -9.62 -17.86
C PRO A 168 38.82 -9.21 -19.30
N ALA A 169 39.87 -8.40 -19.46
CA ALA A 169 40.39 -7.99 -20.76
C ALA A 169 41.15 -9.11 -21.51
N ASN A 170 41.68 -10.10 -20.78
CA ASN A 170 42.60 -11.12 -21.31
C ASN A 170 41.88 -12.44 -21.66
N VAL A 171 40.74 -12.70 -21.03
CA VAL A 171 39.99 -13.97 -21.16
C VAL A 171 38.54 -13.73 -21.61
N PRO A 172 38.31 -13.45 -22.91
CA PRO A 172 36.97 -13.17 -23.45
C PRO A 172 36.01 -14.37 -23.42
N ALA A 173 36.51 -15.58 -23.19
CA ALA A 173 35.69 -16.77 -22.98
C ALA A 173 34.97 -16.75 -21.62
N LEU A 174 35.58 -16.11 -20.62
CA LEU A 174 35.04 -16.01 -19.26
C LEU A 174 34.32 -14.68 -19.04
N TRP A 175 34.71 -13.62 -19.77
CA TRP A 175 34.23 -12.26 -19.57
C TRP A 175 33.79 -11.60 -20.87
N ARG A 176 32.69 -10.86 -20.83
CA ARG A 176 32.21 -10.05 -21.95
C ARG A 176 32.18 -8.57 -21.57
N LEU A 177 32.78 -7.72 -22.38
CA LEU A 177 32.69 -6.27 -22.23
C LEU A 177 31.23 -5.81 -22.41
N GLN A 178 30.76 -4.96 -21.49
CA GLN A 178 29.49 -4.23 -21.61
C GLN A 178 29.68 -2.85 -22.22
#